data_AF-A0A353NF98-F1
#
_entry.id   AF-A0A353NF98-F1
#
_cell.length_a   1.000
_cell.length_b   1.000
_cell.length_c   1.000
_cell.angle_alpha   90.00
_cell.angle_beta   90.00
_cell.angle_gamma   90.00
#
_symmetry.space_group_name_H-M   'P 1'
#
loop_
_entity.id
_entity.type
_entity.pdbx_description
1 polymer ?
#
loop_
_entity_poly.entity_id
_entity_poly.type
_entity_poly.pdbx_seq_one_letter_code
_entity_poly.pdbx_strand_id
1 'polypeptide(L)'
;MDDPDLWQEAQDRVLLYLKRLGIPAIQSLEIAREALRQAADEAPAAGSPPVTLAMRALHMIFRHNNKALENTPYARYSILYRRWHPHDQSPASCSVAASTTGLQLAALPPIRRGSMIIRKI
;
A
#
# COMPACT_ATOMS: atom_id res chain seq x y z
N MET A 1 -1.32 -6.35 -26.52
CA MET A 1 -1.65 -7.79 -26.47
C MET A 1 -2.41 -7.98 -25.18
N ASP A 2 -3.73 -8.05 -25.27
CA ASP A 2 -4.61 -8.36 -24.15
C ASP A 2 -4.58 -9.87 -23.94
N ASP A 3 -3.60 -10.34 -23.18
CA ASP A 3 -3.55 -11.73 -22.77
C ASP A 3 -4.69 -11.96 -21.76
N PRO A 4 -5.72 -12.76 -22.08
CA PRO A 4 -6.86 -12.97 -21.20
C PRO A 4 -6.44 -13.59 -19.86
N ASP A 5 -5.35 -14.34 -19.83
CA ASP A 5 -4.84 -15.00 -18.62
C ASP A 5 -4.39 -13.97 -17.57
N LEU A 6 -3.82 -12.84 -17.99
CA LEU A 6 -3.37 -11.77 -17.09
C LEU A 6 -4.55 -11.02 -16.46
N TRP A 7 -5.65 -10.86 -17.22
CA TRP A 7 -6.87 -10.24 -16.71
C TRP A 7 -7.62 -11.17 -15.75
N GLN A 8 -7.59 -12.47 -16.02
CA GLN A 8 -8.13 -13.49 -15.13
C GLN A 8 -7.34 -13.53 -13.81
N GLU A 9 -6.01 -13.48 -13.86
CA GLU A 9 -5.17 -13.39 -12.66
C GLU A 9 -5.47 -12.11 -11.86
N ALA A 10 -5.65 -10.97 -12.53
CA ALA A 10 -6.00 -9.72 -11.87
C ALA A 10 -7.34 -9.80 -11.13
N GLN A 11 -8.35 -10.42 -11.75
CA GLN A 11 -9.64 -10.67 -11.14
C GLN A 11 -9.51 -11.56 -9.89
N ASP A 12 -8.82 -12.69 -10.01
CA ASP A 12 -8.62 -13.63 -8.90
C ASP A 12 -7.89 -12.98 -7.73
N ARG A 13 -6.88 -12.15 -8.02
CA ARG A 13 -6.11 -11.39 -7.03
C ARG A 13 -7.00 -10.43 -6.24
N VAL A 14 -7.83 -9.66 -6.95
CA VAL A 14 -8.75 -8.69 -6.34
C VAL A 14 -9.78 -9.40 -5.48
N LEU A 15 -10.43 -10.45 -5.99
CA LEU A 15 -11.43 -11.20 -5.23
C LEU A 15 -10.84 -11.87 -3.99
N LEU A 16 -9.64 -12.45 -4.10
CA LEU A 16 -8.92 -13.02 -2.96
C LEU A 16 -8.65 -11.96 -1.89
N TYR A 17 -8.25 -10.76 -2.31
CA TYR A 17 -8.01 -9.65 -1.40
C TYR A 17 -9.29 -9.24 -0.67
N LEU A 18 -10.40 -9.05 -1.39
CA LEU A 18 -11.67 -8.65 -0.81
C LEU A 18 -12.25 -9.71 0.14
N LYS A 19 -12.09 -10.99 -0.20
CA LYS A 19 -12.46 -12.11 0.66
C LYS A 19 -11.66 -12.09 1.97
N ARG A 20 -10.36 -11.78 1.91
CA ARG A 20 -9.53 -11.65 3.12
C ARG A 20 -9.94 -10.47 3.99
N LEU A 21 -10.47 -9.39 3.41
CA LEU A 21 -11.02 -8.26 4.15
C LEU A 21 -12.38 -8.56 4.80
N GLY A 22 -13.01 -9.68 4.47
CA GLY A 22 -14.32 -10.05 5.01
C GLY A 22 -15.46 -9.19 4.46
N ILE A 23 -15.29 -8.59 3.28
CA ILE A 23 -16.36 -7.85 2.61
C ILE A 23 -17.44 -8.85 2.14
N PRO A 24 -18.74 -8.55 2.31
CA PRO A 24 -19.82 -9.39 1.79
C PRO A 24 -19.66 -9.70 0.31
N ALA A 25 -20.03 -10.91 -0.11
CA ALA A 25 -19.82 -11.40 -1.47
C ALA A 25 -20.35 -10.44 -2.56
N ILE A 26 -21.60 -9.96 -2.41
CA ILE A 26 -22.22 -9.03 -3.37
C ILE A 26 -21.44 -7.72 -3.47
N GLN A 27 -21.11 -7.10 -2.33
CA GLN A 27 -20.33 -5.86 -2.31
C GLN A 27 -18.92 -6.06 -2.89
N SER A 28 -18.30 -7.22 -2.62
CA SER A 28 -16.97 -7.51 -3.17
C SER A 28 -16.98 -7.63 -4.70
N LEU A 29 -18.04 -8.19 -5.29
CA LEU A 29 -18.18 -8.26 -6.75
C LEU A 29 -18.36 -6.88 -7.38
N GLU A 30 -19.16 -6.01 -6.75
CA GLU A 30 -19.35 -4.63 -7.22
C GLU A 30 -18.04 -3.85 -7.20
N ILE A 31 -17.30 -3.93 -6.09
CA ILE A 31 -16.00 -3.27 -5.93
C ILE A 31 -14.97 -3.85 -6.90
N ALA A 32 -14.92 -5.16 -7.06
CA ALA A 32 -14.00 -5.82 -7.99
C ALA A 32 -14.27 -5.39 -9.44
N ARG A 33 -15.55 -5.33 -9.85
CA ARG A 33 -15.95 -4.86 -11.18
C ARG A 33 -15.49 -3.43 -11.42
N GLU A 34 -15.70 -2.54 -10.45
CA GLU A 34 -15.29 -1.13 -10.57
C GLU A 34 -13.76 -0.99 -10.65
N ALA A 35 -13.01 -1.73 -9.83
CA ALA A 35 -11.55 -1.71 -9.84
C ALA A 35 -10.98 -2.22 -11.18
N LEU A 36 -11.52 -3.32 -11.70
CA LEU A 36 -11.09 -3.89 -12.99
C LEU A 36 -11.45 -2.97 -14.16
N ARG A 37 -12.61 -2.30 -14.11
CA ARG A 37 -12.98 -1.30 -15.13
C ARG A 37 -12.00 -0.14 -15.17
N GLN A 38 -11.70 0.46 -14.02
CA GLN A 38 -10.73 1.56 -13.94
C GLN A 38 -9.33 1.13 -14.42
N ALA A 39 -8.92 -0.10 -14.08
CA ALA A 39 -7.67 -0.66 -14.59
C ALA A 39 -7.66 -0.85 -16.11
N ALA A 40 -8.78 -1.26 -16.70
CA ALA A 40 -8.90 -1.42 -18.16
C ALA A 40 -8.83 -0.08 -18.89
N ASP A 41 -9.44 0.96 -18.31
CA ASP A 41 -9.37 2.32 -18.86
C ASP A 41 -7.93 2.89 -18.78
N GLU A 42 -7.16 2.56 -17.74
CA GLU A 42 -5.76 3.00 -17.56
C GLU A 42 -4.73 2.13 -18.32
N ALA A 43 -5.05 0.88 -18.63
CA ALA A 43 -4.16 -0.08 -19.30
C ALA A 43 -3.48 0.46 -20.58
N PRO A 44 -4.17 1.11 -21.53
CA PRO A 44 -3.53 1.60 -22.76
C PRO A 44 -2.48 2.69 -22.51
N ALA A 45 -2.55 3.42 -21.40
CA ALA A 45 -1.65 4.51 -21.08
C ALA A 45 -0.48 4.10 -20.17
N ALA A 46 -0.67 3.11 -19.30
CA ALA A 46 0.25 2.84 -18.19
C ALA A 46 1.38 1.86 -18.51
N GLY A 47 1.25 1.01 -19.55
CA GLY A 47 2.23 -0.03 -19.88
C GLY A 47 2.53 -1.00 -18.72
N SER A 48 1.65 -1.06 -17.72
CA SER A 48 1.81 -1.81 -16.48
C SER A 48 0.96 -3.09 -16.50
N PRO A 49 1.33 -4.14 -15.74
CA PRO A 49 0.54 -5.36 -15.68
C PRO A 49 -0.89 -5.11 -15.15
N PRO A 50 -1.92 -5.80 -15.70
CA PRO A 50 -3.31 -5.64 -15.28
C PRO A 50 -3.53 -5.82 -13.78
N VAL A 51 -2.83 -6.77 -13.17
CA VAL A 51 -2.88 -7.03 -11.71
C VAL A 51 -2.50 -5.79 -10.90
N THR A 52 -1.43 -5.10 -11.32
CA THR A 52 -0.93 -3.91 -10.63
C THR A 52 -1.92 -2.76 -10.74
N LEU A 53 -2.50 -2.56 -11.93
CA LEU A 53 -3.51 -1.53 -12.18
C LEU A 53 -4.79 -1.80 -11.39
N ALA A 54 -5.27 -3.05 -11.40
CA ALA A 54 -6.46 -3.45 -10.66
C ALA A 54 -6.31 -3.26 -9.15
N MET A 55 -5.16 -3.66 -8.58
CA MET A 55 -4.88 -3.44 -7.16
C MET A 55 -4.72 -1.95 -6.80
N ARG A 56 -4.14 -1.15 -7.69
CA ARG A 56 -4.05 0.31 -7.52
C ARG A 56 -5.43 0.96 -7.53
N ALA A 57 -6.26 0.64 -8.52
CA ALA A 57 -7.63 1.13 -8.61
C ALA A 57 -8.45 0.71 -7.37
N LEU A 58 -8.30 -0.54 -6.92
CA LEU A 58 -8.94 -1.03 -5.71
C LEU A 58 -8.56 -0.20 -4.47
N HIS A 59 -7.28 0.10 -4.29
CA HIS A 59 -6.82 0.96 -3.20
C HIS A 59 -7.36 2.39 -3.31
N MET A 60 -7.47 2.93 -4.53
CA MET A 60 -8.07 4.24 -4.77
C MET A 60 -9.56 4.26 -4.41
N ILE A 61 -10.31 3.22 -4.77
CA ILE A 61 -11.73 3.07 -4.40
C ILE A 61 -11.88 3.07 -2.89
N PHE A 62 -11.06 2.30 -2.17
CA PHE A 62 -11.09 2.29 -0.71
C PHE A 62 -10.70 3.62 -0.07
N ARG A 63 -9.77 4.36 -0.68
CA ARG A 63 -9.39 5.70 -0.22
C ARG A 63 -10.57 6.68 -0.31
N HIS A 64 -11.34 6.63 -1.38
CA HIS A 64 -12.48 7.54 -1.58
C HIS A 64 -13.72 7.07 -0.79
N ASN A 65 -13.92 5.76 -0.66
CA ASN A 65 -15.10 5.15 -0.05
C ASN A 65 -14.77 4.46 1.28
N ASN A 66 -14.35 5.26 2.27
CA ASN A 66 -13.96 4.78 3.60
C ASN A 66 -15.10 3.98 4.30
N LYS A 67 -16.36 4.29 3.98
CA LYS A 67 -17.56 3.57 4.47
C LYS A 67 -17.59 2.08 4.14
N ALA A 68 -17.00 1.67 3.00
CA ALA A 68 -16.95 0.27 2.62
C ALA A 68 -16.04 -0.55 3.55
N LEU A 69 -15.07 0.10 4.19
CA LEU A 69 -14.15 -0.51 5.15
C LEU A 69 -14.66 -0.46 6.60
N GLU A 70 -15.54 0.48 6.94
CA GLU A 70 -16.08 0.66 8.30
C GLU A 70 -16.75 -0.61 8.85
N ASN A 71 -17.40 -1.39 7.98
CA ASN A 71 -18.08 -2.63 8.37
C ASN A 71 -17.18 -3.88 8.31
N THR A 72 -15.90 -3.71 7.98
CA THR A 72 -14.96 -4.83 7.90
C THR A 72 -14.18 -4.98 9.20
N PRO A 73 -13.84 -6.21 9.63
CA PRO A 73 -12.96 -6.43 10.78
C PRO A 73 -11.56 -5.82 10.59
N TYR A 74 -11.24 -5.41 9.35
CA TYR A 74 -9.96 -4.81 8.98
C TYR A 74 -9.93 -3.28 9.00
N ALA A 75 -11.02 -2.59 9.39
CA ALA A 75 -11.00 -1.14 9.66
C ALA A 75 -9.86 -0.74 10.63
N ARG A 76 -9.49 -1.67 11.54
CA ARG A 76 -8.40 -1.53 12.51
C ARG A 76 -6.99 -1.47 11.88
N TYR A 77 -6.82 -1.96 10.65
CA TYR A 77 -5.54 -1.94 9.91
C TYR A 77 -5.40 -0.76 8.96
N SER A 78 -6.24 0.29 9.08
CA SER A 78 -6.14 1.55 8.32
C SER A 78 -4.72 2.15 8.25
N ILE A 79 -3.88 1.85 9.24
CA ILE A 79 -2.45 2.22 9.31
C ILE A 79 -1.63 1.56 8.18
N LEU A 80 -1.91 0.30 7.82
CA LEU A 80 -1.23 -0.40 6.72
C LEU A 80 -1.60 0.19 5.35
N TYR A 81 -2.82 0.73 5.23
CA TYR A 81 -3.32 1.37 4.00
C TYR A 81 -2.76 2.77 3.78
N ARG A 82 -2.38 3.51 4.84
CA ARG A 82 -1.70 4.81 4.69
C ARG A 82 -0.36 4.71 3.96
N ARG A 83 0.34 3.59 4.07
CA ARG A 83 1.69 3.44 3.52
C ARG A 83 1.75 3.27 2.00
N TRP A 84 0.65 2.88 1.38
CA TRP A 84 0.52 2.77 -0.09
C TRP A 84 0.16 4.10 -0.77
N HIS A 85 0.21 5.22 -0.05
CA HIS A 85 0.14 6.55 -0.63
C HIS A 85 1.31 6.75 -1.62
N PRO A 86 1.07 6.94 -2.93
CA PRO A 86 2.04 7.67 -3.73
C PRO A 86 2.11 9.08 -3.14
N HIS A 87 3.31 9.54 -2.82
CA HIS A 87 3.61 10.92 -2.44
C HIS A 87 3.36 11.85 -3.64
N ASP A 88 2.12 12.02 -4.09
CA ASP A 88 1.87 12.81 -5.30
C ASP A 88 1.72 14.30 -5.04
N GLN A 89 1.64 14.76 -3.79
CA GLN A 89 1.67 16.19 -3.46
C GLN A 89 2.28 16.45 -2.09
N SER A 90 3.62 16.51 -2.01
CA SER A 90 4.28 17.33 -1.01
C SER A 90 5.72 17.63 -1.42
N PRO A 91 6.08 18.87 -1.78
CA PRO A 91 7.46 19.34 -1.68
C PRO A 91 7.75 19.66 -0.21
N ALA A 92 7.49 18.73 0.71
CA ALA A 92 8.07 18.80 2.04
C ALA A 92 9.49 18.27 1.93
N SER A 93 10.35 19.12 1.38
CA SER A 93 11.73 19.21 1.82
C SER A 93 11.75 18.91 3.32
N CYS A 94 12.47 17.88 3.73
CA CYS A 94 12.85 17.73 5.12
C CYS A 94 13.81 18.87 5.46
N SER A 95 13.31 20.11 5.54
CA SER A 95 13.98 21.15 6.29
C SER A 95 13.81 20.76 7.75
N VAL A 96 14.81 20.03 8.24
CA VAL A 96 15.04 19.92 9.68
C VAL A 96 15.20 21.36 10.14
N ALA A 97 14.17 21.92 10.76
CA ALA A 97 14.30 23.17 11.47
C ALA A 97 15.34 22.92 12.55
N ALA A 98 16.54 23.45 12.33
CA ALA A 98 17.55 23.54 13.36
C ALA A 98 16.96 24.43 14.47
N SER A 99 16.30 23.81 15.43
CA SER A 99 15.89 24.47 16.66
C SER A 99 17.15 24.85 17.40
N THR A 100 17.55 26.10 17.23
CA THR A 100 18.51 26.80 18.07
C THR A 100 17.90 26.91 19.46
N THR A 101 18.19 25.93 20.32
CA THR A 101 18.26 26.14 21.76
C THR A 101 19.32 25.18 22.31
N GLY A 102 20.43 25.76 22.76
CA GLY A 102 21.69 25.08 22.94
C GLY A 102 21.72 24.08 24.09
N LEU A 103 22.19 22.87 23.79
CA LEU A 103 22.93 22.01 24.69
C LEU A 103 24.11 21.45 23.89
N GLN A 104 25.29 21.57 24.48
CA GLN A 104 26.58 21.23 23.89
C GLN A 104 26.57 19.84 23.25
N LEU A 105 27.20 19.74 22.07
CA LEU A 105 27.50 18.52 21.34
C LEU A 105 28.46 17.65 22.17
N ALA A 106 27.96 17.02 23.22
CA ALA A 106 28.67 15.95 23.90
C ALA A 106 28.64 14.73 22.97
N ALA A 107 29.80 14.44 22.38
CA ALA A 107 30.04 13.29 21.53
C ALA A 107 29.43 12.01 22.14
N LEU A 108 28.35 11.52 21.53
CA LEU A 108 27.81 10.21 21.87
C LEU A 108 28.88 9.15 21.53
N PRO A 109 29.20 8.22 22.45
CA PRO A 109 30.21 7.21 22.19
C PRO A 109 29.72 6.27 21.07
N PRO A 110 30.63 5.76 20.22
CA PRO A 110 30.26 4.87 19.13
C PRO A 110 29.61 3.60 19.69
N ILE A 111 28.46 3.25 19.11
CA ILE A 111 27.73 2.01 19.40
C ILE A 111 28.67 0.84 19.13
N ARG A 112 29.21 0.23 20.19
CA ARG A 112 29.95 -1.03 20.10
C ARG A 112 29.00 -2.11 19.62
N ARG A 113 28.96 -2.34 18.30
CA ARG A 113 28.51 -3.62 17.75
C ARG A 113 29.49 -4.68 18.26
N GLY A 114 29.11 -5.35 19.34
CA GLY A 114 29.85 -6.50 19.85
C GLY A 114 30.00 -7.53 18.73
N SER A 115 31.23 -7.77 18.30
CA SER A 115 31.56 -8.94 17.50
C SER A 115 31.30 -10.17 18.37
N MET A 116 30.40 -11.03 17.91
CA MET A 116 30.12 -12.31 18.55
C MET A 116 31.33 -13.22 18.37
N ILE A 117 32.13 -13.39 19.43
CA ILE A 117 33.20 -14.38 19.46
C ILE A 117 32.54 -15.75 19.66
N ILE A 118 32.44 -16.54 18.58
CA ILE A 118 32.03 -17.94 18.66
C ILE A 118 33.19 -18.71 19.28
N ARG A 119 33.04 -19.13 20.54
CA ARG A 119 33.95 -20.12 21.13
C ARG A 119 33.57 -21.49 20.59
N LYS A 120 34.53 -22.14 19.94
CA LYS A 120 34.43 -23.53 19.48
C LYS A 120 34.54 -24.44 20.70
N ILE A 121 33.55 -25.32 20.90
CA ILE A 121 33.61 -26.46 21.84
C ILE A 121 34.35 -27.59 21.13
#